data_AF-A0A7V9KB91-F1
#
_entry.id   AF-A0A7V9KB91-F1
#
_cell.length_a   1.000
_cell.length_b   1.000
_cell.length_c   1.000
_cell.angle_alpha   90.00
_cell.angle_beta   90.00
_cell.angle_gamma   90.00
#
_symmetry.space_group_name_H-M   'P 1'
#
loop_
_entity.id
_entity.type
_entity.pdbx_description
1 polymer ?
#
loop_
_entity_poly.entity_id
_entity_poly.type
_entity_poly.pdbx_seq_one_letter_code
_entity_poly.pdbx_strand_id
1 'polypeptide(L)'
;MTHFVRFTALRRAAALSGALGILVSAIGQGLSAAIVRRAANIPETAEGLEGFVNAANALISPALVAMAAIAPLGCLVGAGALMFGSRRGMVVIGASLGTLIFLGSVKGIVA
;
A
#
# COMPACT_ATOMS: atom_id res chain seq x y z
N MET A 1 15.30 31.15 18.00
CA MET A 1 13.94 30.90 17.46
C MET A 1 13.82 29.67 16.54
N THR A 2 14.90 28.92 16.25
CA THR A 2 14.90 27.75 15.33
C THR A 2 14.59 26.39 15.99
N HIS A 3 14.75 26.26 17.31
CA HIS A 3 14.51 25.00 18.03
C HIS A 3 13.03 24.69 18.28
N PHE A 4 12.17 25.69 18.32
CA PHE A 4 10.74 25.53 18.66
C PHE A 4 9.93 24.94 17.50
N VAL A 5 10.30 25.25 16.25
CA VAL A 5 9.60 24.80 15.02
C VAL A 5 9.82 23.31 14.75
N ARG A 6 10.98 22.77 15.13
CA ARG A 6 11.31 21.33 15.00
C ARG A 6 10.41 20.44 15.87
N PHE A 7 10.02 20.90 17.06
CA PHE A 7 9.19 20.12 17.99
C PHE A 7 7.73 19.99 17.53
N THR A 8 7.17 21.05 16.96
CA THR A 8 5.80 21.04 16.40
C THR A 8 5.71 20.27 15.08
N ALA A 9 6.74 20.33 14.23
CA ALA A 9 6.81 19.54 13.00
C ALA A 9 6.91 18.03 13.27
N LEU A 10 7.69 17.63 14.29
CA LEU A 10 7.84 16.22 14.67
C LEU A 10 6.54 15.63 15.24
N ARG A 11 5.79 16.41 16.03
CA ARG A 11 4.46 16.03 16.53
C ARG A 11 3.43 15.87 15.42
N ARG A 12 3.45 16.75 14.40
CA ARG A 12 2.56 16.66 13.23
C ARG A 12 2.90 15.47 12.34
N ALA A 13 4.18 15.18 12.14
CA ALA A 13 4.62 14.01 11.38
C ALA A 13 4.21 12.69 12.06
N ALA A 14 4.35 12.60 13.39
CA ALA A 14 3.90 11.44 14.16
C ALA A 14 2.38 11.26 14.12
N ALA A 15 1.62 12.37 14.17
CA ALA A 15 0.16 12.34 14.06
C ALA A 15 -0.31 11.89 12.67
N LEU A 16 0.36 12.33 11.59
CA LEU A 16 0.09 11.90 10.22
C LEU A 16 0.43 10.44 9.98
N SER A 17 1.57 9.95 10.48
CA SER A 17 1.91 8.52 10.42
C SER A 17 0.93 7.66 11.22
N GLY A 18 0.48 8.14 12.39
CA GLY A 18 -0.54 7.48 13.19
C GLY A 18 -1.89 7.42 12.47
N ALA A 19 -2.32 8.52 11.84
CA ALA A 19 -3.57 8.56 11.08
C ALA A 19 -3.52 7.63 9.85
N LEU A 20 -2.38 7.56 9.15
CA LEU A 20 -2.18 6.63 8.04
C LEU A 20 -2.20 5.17 8.52
N GLY A 21 -1.59 4.90 9.68
CA GLY A 21 -1.61 3.59 10.33
C GLY A 21 -3.04 3.15 10.68
N ILE A 22 -3.84 4.05 11.26
CA ILE A 22 -5.25 3.79 11.59
C ILE A 22 -6.08 3.54 10.33
N LEU A 23 -5.86 4.31 9.25
CA LEU A 23 -6.56 4.13 7.99
C LEU A 23 -6.23 2.77 7.34
N VAL A 24 -4.95 2.36 7.37
CA VAL A 24 -4.51 1.04 6.88
C VAL A 24 -5.07 -0.09 7.76
N SER A 25 -5.11 0.09 9.08
CA SER A 25 -5.72 -0.88 10.00
C SER A 25 -7.23 -1.02 9.76
N ALA A 26 -7.93 0.08 9.45
CA ALA A 26 -9.36 0.05 9.11
C ALA A 26 -9.65 -0.69 7.80
N ILE A 27 -8.74 -0.64 6.82
CA ILE A 27 -8.84 -1.40 5.57
C ILE A 27 -8.52 -2.90 5.78
N GLY A 28 -7.67 -3.22 6.75
CA GLY A 28 -7.27 -4.58 7.11
C GLY A 28 -8.31 -5.36 7.93
N GLN A 29 -9.29 -4.70 8.54
CA GLN A 29 -10.36 -5.35 9.30
C GLN A 29 -11.44 -5.96 8.39
N GLY A 30 -11.08 -6.96 7.57
CA GLY A 30 -11.96 -8.04 7.07
C GLY A 30 -13.13 -7.68 6.13
N LEU A 31 -13.64 -6.45 6.11
CA LEU A 31 -14.73 -6.02 5.23
C LEU A 31 -14.31 -6.04 3.76
N SER A 32 -13.04 -5.75 3.50
CA SER A 32 -12.42 -5.76 2.17
C SER A 32 -12.34 -7.17 1.58
N ALA A 33 -12.06 -8.19 2.38
CA ALA A 33 -11.96 -9.57 1.87
C ALA A 33 -13.31 -10.08 1.32
N ALA A 34 -14.42 -9.80 1.99
CA ALA A 34 -15.76 -10.20 1.53
C ALA A 34 -16.23 -9.40 0.31
N ILE A 35 -15.91 -8.10 0.25
CA ILE A 35 -16.23 -7.22 -0.88
C ILE A 35 -15.40 -7.58 -2.09
N VAL A 36 -14.10 -7.84 -1.91
CA VAL A 36 -13.21 -8.27 -2.99
C VAL A 36 -13.60 -9.67 -3.46
N ARG A 37 -14.00 -10.59 -2.58
CA ARG A 37 -14.49 -11.92 -2.96
C ARG A 37 -15.79 -11.87 -3.76
N ARG A 38 -16.72 -10.96 -3.41
CA ARG A 38 -17.93 -10.67 -4.22
C ARG A 38 -17.60 -9.99 -5.55
N ALA A 39 -16.66 -9.04 -5.56
CA ALA A 39 -16.25 -8.32 -6.76
C ALA A 39 -15.40 -9.18 -7.72
N ALA A 40 -14.66 -10.15 -7.17
CA ALA A 40 -13.82 -11.09 -7.91
C ALA A 40 -14.56 -12.33 -8.42
N ASN A 41 -15.85 -12.48 -8.09
CA ASN A 41 -16.68 -13.62 -8.48
C ASN A 41 -16.00 -14.99 -8.31
N ILE A 42 -15.36 -15.20 -7.15
CA ILE A 42 -14.57 -16.41 -6.90
C ILE A 42 -15.55 -17.59 -6.69
N PRO A 43 -15.52 -18.64 -7.54
CA PRO A 43 -16.40 -19.80 -7.38
C PRO A 43 -16.10 -20.53 -6.06
N GLU A 44 -17.14 -20.90 -5.32
CA GLU A 44 -17.07 -21.59 -4.01
C GLU A 44 -16.47 -23.01 -4.10
N THR A 45 -16.22 -23.53 -5.31
CA THR A 45 -15.91 -24.94 -5.57
C THR A 45 -14.68 -25.14 -6.47
N ALA A 46 -13.65 -24.30 -6.35
CA ALA A 46 -12.39 -24.53 -7.05
C ALA A 46 -11.45 -25.37 -6.17
N GLU A 47 -11.64 -26.70 -6.19
CA GLU A 47 -10.71 -27.65 -5.58
C GLU A 47 -9.43 -27.75 -6.42
N GLY A 48 -8.28 -27.40 -5.86
CA GLY A 48 -6.96 -27.58 -6.49
C GLY A 48 -6.14 -26.30 -6.72
N LEU A 49 -4.91 -26.47 -7.20
CA LEU A 49 -3.94 -25.39 -7.42
C LEU A 49 -4.43 -24.35 -8.45
N GLU A 50 -5.17 -24.79 -9.47
CA GLU A 50 -5.81 -23.90 -10.46
C GLU A 50 -6.82 -22.94 -9.81
N GLY A 51 -7.57 -23.40 -8.80
CA GLY A 51 -8.49 -22.56 -8.04
C GLY A 51 -7.78 -21.47 -7.24
N PHE A 52 -6.65 -21.82 -6.63
CA PHE A 52 -5.78 -20.87 -5.92
C PHE A 52 -5.14 -19.85 -6.85
N VAL A 53 -4.66 -20.27 -8.02
CA VAL A 53 -4.08 -19.38 -9.04
C VAL A 53 -5.13 -18.42 -9.58
N ASN A 54 -6.34 -18.90 -9.88
CA ASN A 54 -7.43 -18.07 -10.38
C ASN A 54 -7.91 -17.06 -9.32
N ALA A 55 -8.06 -17.50 -8.06
CA ALA A 55 -8.36 -16.61 -6.95
C ALA A 55 -7.27 -15.55 -6.74
N ALA A 56 -6.00 -15.95 -6.76
CA ALA A 56 -4.87 -15.02 -6.64
C ALA A 56 -4.85 -13.99 -7.78
N ASN A 57 -5.06 -14.41 -9.03
CA ASN A 57 -5.09 -13.51 -10.18
C ASN A 57 -6.22 -12.46 -10.07
N ALA A 58 -7.39 -12.88 -9.57
CA ALA A 58 -8.53 -12.01 -9.35
C ALA A 58 -8.29 -10.98 -8.22
N LEU A 59 -7.42 -11.28 -7.25
CA LEU A 59 -7.02 -10.36 -6.18
C LEU A 59 -5.87 -9.43 -6.59
N ILE A 60 -4.89 -9.95 -7.31
CA ILE A 60 -3.65 -9.22 -7.66
C ILE A 60 -3.94 -8.10 -8.66
N SER A 61 -4.85 -8.32 -9.61
CA SER A 61 -5.21 -7.30 -10.62
C SER A 61 -5.76 -6.00 -10.02
N PRO A 62 -6.80 -5.99 -9.17
CA PRO A 62 -7.27 -4.77 -8.51
C PRO A 62 -6.26 -4.22 -7.51
N ALA A 63 -5.46 -5.07 -6.84
CA ALA A 63 -4.40 -4.62 -5.96
C ALA A 63 -3.30 -3.84 -6.71
N LEU A 64 -2.91 -4.29 -7.90
CA LEU A 64 -1.96 -3.59 -8.77
C LEU A 64 -2.50 -2.25 -9.24
N VAL A 65 -3.77 -2.20 -9.66
CA VAL A 65 -4.41 -0.94 -10.09
C VAL A 65 -4.47 0.06 -8.93
N ALA A 66 -4.86 -0.39 -7.73
CA ALA A 66 -4.91 0.46 -6.54
C ALA A 66 -3.50 0.94 -6.14
N MET A 67 -2.51 0.06 -6.12
CA MET A 67 -1.13 0.43 -5.78
C MET A 67 -0.51 1.34 -6.84
N ALA A 68 -0.81 1.16 -8.12
CA ALA A 68 -0.35 2.05 -9.19
C ALA A 68 -0.89 3.48 -9.02
N ALA A 69 -2.10 3.64 -8.47
CA ALA A 69 -2.65 4.95 -8.13
C ALA A 69 -2.00 5.57 -6.87
N ILE A 70 -1.61 4.74 -5.90
CA ILE A 70 -1.07 5.20 -4.60
C ILE A 70 0.44 5.47 -4.65
N ALA A 71 1.20 4.71 -5.45
CA ALA A 71 2.65 4.82 -5.49
C ALA A 71 3.18 6.22 -5.88
N PRO A 72 2.58 6.94 -6.85
CA PRO A 72 2.98 8.33 -7.13
C PRO A 72 2.81 9.25 -5.91
N LEU A 73 1.75 9.05 -5.13
CA LEU A 73 1.53 9.81 -3.89
C LEU A 73 2.60 9.49 -2.85
N GLY A 74 2.96 8.21 -2.71
CA GLY A 74 4.07 7.78 -1.85
C GLY A 74 5.40 8.41 -2.26
N CYS A 75 5.70 8.48 -3.56
CA CYS A 75 6.87 9.16 -4.09
C CYS A 75 6.86 10.67 -3.80
N LEU A 76 5.71 11.35 -3.97
CA LEU A 76 5.56 12.77 -3.67
C LEU A 76 5.75 13.07 -2.17
N VAL A 77 5.16 12.26 -1.30
CA VAL A 77 5.33 12.39 0.16
C VAL A 77 6.80 12.14 0.55
N GLY A 78 7.44 11.13 -0.03
CA GLY A 78 8.86 10.84 0.20
C GLY A 78 9.77 11.97 -0.30
N ALA A 79 9.50 12.52 -1.49
CA ALA A 79 10.22 13.67 -2.03
C ALA A 79 10.03 14.91 -1.16
N GLY A 80 8.81 15.21 -0.72
CA GLY A 80 8.53 16.28 0.23
C GLY A 80 9.32 16.09 1.54
N ALA A 81 9.36 14.87 2.08
CA ALA A 81 10.14 14.56 3.28
C ALA A 81 11.65 14.79 3.07
N LEU A 82 12.19 14.47 1.89
CA LEU A 82 13.58 14.78 1.53
C LEU A 82 13.85 16.29 1.46
N MET A 83 12.93 17.07 0.89
CA MET A 83 13.05 18.53 0.83
C MET A 83 13.11 19.17 2.22
N PHE A 84 12.45 18.58 3.22
CA PHE A 84 12.55 19.01 4.62
C PHE A 84 13.73 18.38 5.41
N GLY A 85 14.66 17.72 4.72
CA GLY A 85 15.87 17.16 5.31
C GLY A 85 15.70 15.81 6.02
N SER A 86 14.57 15.11 5.82
CA SER A 86 14.32 13.81 6.44
C SER A 86 14.89 12.66 5.61
N ARG A 87 15.88 11.95 6.15
CA ARG A 87 16.43 10.71 5.53
C ARG A 87 15.39 9.61 5.32
N ARG A 88 14.28 9.65 6.06
CA ARG A 88 13.17 8.70 5.90
C ARG A 88 12.44 8.85 4.56
N GLY A 89 12.60 9.98 3.86
CA GLY A 89 12.00 10.16 2.53
C GLY A 89 12.47 9.12 1.50
N MET A 90 13.76 8.73 1.53
CA MET A 90 14.26 7.65 0.66
C MET A 90 13.59 6.30 0.96
N VAL A 91 13.32 6.01 2.24
CA VAL A 91 12.65 4.77 2.64
C VAL A 91 11.20 4.75 2.15
N VAL A 92 10.50 5.87 2.20
CA VAL A 92 9.12 5.98 1.70
C VAL A 92 9.06 5.79 0.18
N ILE A 93 9.98 6.40 -0.57
CA ILE A 93 10.10 6.21 -2.02
C ILE A 93 10.39 4.74 -2.33
N GLY A 94 11.38 4.15 -1.65
CA GLY A 94 11.77 2.75 -1.82
C GLY A 94 10.65 1.77 -1.49
N ALA A 95 9.88 2.01 -0.43
CA ALA A 95 8.72 1.18 -0.08
C ALA A 95 7.60 1.28 -1.12
N SER A 96 7.34 2.48 -1.65
CA SER A 96 6.30 2.72 -2.67
C SER A 96 6.65 2.02 -3.99
N LEU A 97 7.91 2.12 -4.42
CA LEU A 97 8.38 1.44 -5.63
C LEU A 97 8.54 -0.06 -5.42
N GLY A 98 9.08 -0.48 -4.27
CA GLY A 98 9.31 -1.89 -3.95
C GLY A 98 8.02 -2.70 -3.89
N THR A 99 6.94 -2.13 -3.34
CA THR A 99 5.63 -2.79 -3.31
C THR A 99 5.02 -2.95 -4.70
N LEU A 100 5.17 -1.97 -5.59
CA LEU A 100 4.74 -2.09 -6.99
C LEU A 100 5.50 -3.16 -7.75
N ILE A 101 6.82 -3.18 -7.61
CA ILE A 101 7.68 -4.18 -8.27
C ILE A 101 7.29 -5.57 -7.77
N PHE A 102 7.13 -5.73 -6.45
CA PHE A 102 6.74 -6.99 -5.85
C PHE A 102 5.38 -7.48 -6.36
N LEU A 103 4.35 -6.62 -6.36
CA LEU A 103 3.03 -6.97 -6.88
C LEU A 103 3.07 -7.32 -8.39
N GLY A 104 3.87 -6.59 -9.17
CA GLY A 104 4.11 -6.88 -10.58
C GLY A 104 4.76 -8.24 -10.78
N SER A 105 5.76 -8.58 -9.97
CA SER A 105 6.40 -9.90 -9.99
C SER A 105 5.43 -11.02 -9.65
N VAL A 106 4.61 -10.85 -8.60
CA VAL A 106 3.61 -11.86 -8.24
C VAL A 106 2.58 -12.04 -9.36
N LYS A 107 2.11 -10.94 -9.99
CA LYS A 107 1.20 -11.06 -11.14
C LYS A 107 1.83 -11.83 -12.30
N GLY A 108 3.11 -11.60 -12.59
CA GLY A 108 3.82 -12.31 -13.67
C GLY A 108 4.06 -13.79 -13.39
N ILE A 109 4.02 -14.23 -12.13
CA ILE A 109 4.13 -15.65 -11.73
C ILE A 109 2.78 -16.36 -11.82
N VAL A 110 1.68 -15.64 -11.58
CA VAL A 110 0.31 -16.19 -11.48
C VAL A 110 -0.45 -16.09 -12.82
N ALA A 111 0.05 -15.30 -13.78
CA ALA A 111 -0.46 -15.19 -15.15
C ALA A 111 0.05 -16.31 -16.05
#